data_AF-A0A836QKU7-F1
#
_entry.id   AF-A0A836QKU7-F1
#
_cell.length_a   1.000
_cell.length_b   1.000
_cell.length_c   1.000
_cell.angle_alpha   90.00
_cell.angle_beta   90.00
_cell.angle_gamma   90.00
#
_symmetry.space_group_name_H-M   'P 1'
#
loop_
_entity.id
_entity.type
_entity.pdbx_description
1 polymer ?
#
loop_
_entity_poly.entity_id
_entity_poly.type
_entity_poly.pdbx_seq_one_letter_code
_entity_poly.pdbx_strand_id
1 'polypeptide(L)' 'MSKLCRLILFLWLAGAWAAAVQGDDRASDAVKGFGVVVDDLGDTLRLPAPSRRIVSLAPSNTELLFAMGLGDRLVG' A
#
# COMPACT_ATOMS: atom_id res chain seq x y z
N MET A 1 29.09 -38.89 -2.36
CA MET A 1 27.65 -39.12 -2.17
C MET A 1 27.03 -38.21 -1.09
N SER A 2 27.74 -37.89 0.00
CA SER A 2 27.27 -36.97 1.05
C SER A 2 27.12 -35.49 0.63
N LYS A 3 27.93 -35.01 -0.32
CA LYS A 3 27.90 -33.61 -0.80
C LYS A 3 26.68 -33.29 -1.67
N LEU A 4 26.19 -34.29 -2.42
CA LEU A 4 25.06 -34.13 -3.33
C LEU A 4 23.73 -34.07 -2.57
N CYS A 5 23.58 -34.87 -1.51
CA CYS A 5 22.39 -34.86 -0.65
C CYS A 5 22.26 -33.53 0.12
N ARG A 6 23.38 -32.96 0.60
CA ARG A 6 23.41 -31.64 1.26
C ARG A 6 23.04 -30.51 0.30
N LEU A 7 23.50 -30.56 -0.95
CA LEU A 7 23.19 -29.53 -1.94
C LEU A 7 21.69 -29.53 -2.32
N ILE A 8 21.09 -30.72 -2.47
CA ILE A 8 19.66 -30.86 -2.77
C ILE A 8 18.80 -30.37 -1.60
N LEU A 9 19.18 -30.67 -0.35
CA LEU A 9 18.47 -30.21 0.84
C LEU A 9 18.55 -28.67 0.99
N PHE A 10 19.70 -28.07 0.66
CA PHE A 10 19.89 -26.62 0.70
C PHE A 10 19.04 -25.89 -0.35
N LEU A 11 18.93 -26.45 -1.56
CA LEU A 11 18.07 -25.95 -2.63
C LEU A 11 16.58 -26.05 -2.28
N TRP A 12 16.17 -27.13 -1.61
CA TRP A 12 14.79 -27.29 -1.11
C TRP A 12 14.43 -26.30 0.01
N LEU A 13 15.33 -26.06 0.96
CA LEU A 13 15.12 -25.07 2.02
C LEU A 13 15.09 -23.63 1.50
N ALA A 14 15.89 -23.30 0.49
CA ALA A 14 15.85 -21.98 -0.14
C ALA A 14 14.57 -21.75 -0.99
N GLY A 15 14.07 -22.80 -1.66
CA GLY A 15 12.86 -22.71 -2.48
C GLY A 15 11.57 -22.46 -1.69
N ALA A 16 11.53 -22.86 -0.42
CA ALA A 16 10.34 -22.71 0.44
C ALA A 16 10.05 -21.24 0.83
N TRP A 17 11.05 -20.35 0.77
CA TRP A 17 10.84 -18.92 1.09
C TRP A 17 10.26 -18.14 -0.10
N ALA A 18 10.46 -18.62 -1.33
CA ALA A 18 10.02 -17.92 -2.54
C ALA A 18 8.51 -18.04 -2.79
N ALA A 19 7.89 -19.16 -2.41
CA ALA A 19 6.47 -19.42 -2.65
C ALA A 19 5.52 -18.60 -1.73
N ALA A 20 6.00 -18.11 -0.59
CA ALA A 20 5.20 -17.29 0.33
C ALA A 20 5.13 -15.80 -0.07
N VAL A 21 5.93 -15.37 -1.04
CA VAL A 21 6.05 -13.96 -1.49
C VAL A 21 5.51 -13.76 -2.91
N GLN A 22 4.77 -14.73 -3.47
CA GLN A 22 3.91 -14.45 -4.62
C GLN A 22 2.69 -13.65 -4.16
N GLY A 23 2.88 -12.34 -3.95
CA GLY A 23 1.81 -11.37 -3.93
C GLY A 23 1.11 -11.39 -5.29
N ASP A 24 -0.21 -11.45 -5.28
CA ASP A 24 -1.05 -11.52 -6.48
C ASP A 24 -1.01 -10.18 -7.24
N ASP A 25 -0.01 -10.02 -8.10
CA ASP A 25 0.19 -8.82 -8.95
C ASP A 25 -0.90 -8.64 -10.02
N ARG A 26 -1.83 -9.61 -10.19
CA ARG A 26 -2.84 -9.61 -11.27
C ARG A 26 -4.05 -8.71 -11.01
N ALA A 27 -4.11 -8.03 -9.87
CA ALA A 27 -5.16 -7.05 -9.56
C ALA A 27 -4.80 -5.60 -9.95
N SER A 28 -3.62 -5.35 -10.53
CA SER A 28 -3.10 -3.98 -10.77
C SER A 28 -3.60 -3.32 -12.07
N ASP A 29 -4.25 -4.05 -12.97
CA ASP A 29 -4.55 -3.56 -14.33
C ASP A 29 -5.99 -3.06 -14.55
N ALA A 30 -6.80 -2.94 -13.50
CA ALA A 30 -8.16 -2.42 -13.58
C ALA A 30 -8.26 -1.04 -12.91
N VAL A 31 -8.22 0.01 -13.75
CA VAL A 31 -8.27 1.44 -13.38
C VAL A 31 -7.10 1.82 -12.46
N LYS A 32 -6.04 2.42 -13.01
CA LYS A 32 -5.02 3.13 -12.21
C LYS A 32 -5.66 4.33 -11.52
N GLY A 33 -6.38 4.07 -10.43
CA GLY A 33 -6.76 5.08 -9.47
C GLY A 33 -5.50 5.71 -8.89
N PHE A 34 -5.63 6.95 -8.40
CA PHE A 34 -4.57 7.66 -7.69
C PHE A 34 -3.85 6.80 -6.64
N GLY A 35 -4.59 5.95 -5.93
CA GLY A 35 -4.00 4.94 -5.05
C GLY A 35 -5.02 4.23 -4.17
N VAL A 36 -4.54 3.24 -3.44
CA VAL A 36 -5.26 2.59 -2.34
C VAL A 36 -4.55 2.97 -1.04
N VAL A 37 -5.29 3.46 -0.06
CA VAL A 37 -4.77 3.83 1.27
C VAL A 37 -5.60 3.13 2.33
N VAL A 38 -5.00 2.86 3.49
CA VAL A 38 -5.70 2.38 4.68
C VAL A 38 -5.72 3.52 5.68
N ASP A 39 -6.88 3.80 6.25
CA ASP A 39 -7.00 4.84 7.28
C ASP A 39 -6.70 4.30 8.69
N ASP A 40 -6.76 5.19 9.68
CA ASP A 40 -6.46 4.86 11.08
C ASP A 40 -7.51 3.93 11.73
N LEU A 41 -8.68 3.75 11.10
CA LEU A 41 -9.73 2.83 11.53
C LEU A 41 -9.58 1.45 10.88
N GLY A 42 -8.67 1.30 9.92
CA GLY A 42 -8.45 0.08 9.15
C GLY A 42 -9.29 -0.01 7.88
N ASP A 43 -10.00 1.04 7.51
CA ASP A 43 -10.81 1.06 6.29
C ASP A 43 -9.91 1.20 5.05
N THR A 44 -10.20 0.39 4.03
CA THR A 44 -9.49 0.45 2.75
C THR A 44 -10.17 1.43 1.81
N LEU A 45 -9.50 2.56 1.54
CA LEU A 45 -10.00 3.62 0.68
C LEU A 45 -9.34 3.53 -0.71
N ARG A 46 -10.15 3.44 -1.75
CA ARG A 46 -9.69 3.51 -3.16
C ARG A 46 -9.94 4.91 -3.70
N LEU A 47 -8.86 5.64 -3.97
CA LEU A 47 -8.92 6.99 -4.52
C LEU A 47 -8.78 6.92 -6.06
N PRO A 48 -9.82 7.25 -6.84
CA PRO A 48 -9.74 7.20 -8.30
C PRO A 48 -8.88 8.35 -8.87
N ALA A 49 -8.77 9.46 -8.15
CA ALA A 49 -8.01 10.65 -8.53
C ALA A 49 -7.56 11.43 -7.28
N PRO A 50 -6.58 12.35 -7.38
CA PRO A 50 -6.24 13.26 -6.29
C PRO A 50 -7.46 14.06 -5.82
N SER A 51 -7.58 14.31 -4.51
CA SER A 51 -8.67 15.11 -3.95
C SER A 51 -8.58 16.58 -4.39
N ARG A 52 -9.72 17.12 -4.84
CA ARG A 52 -9.88 18.53 -5.26
C ARG A 52 -10.60 19.39 -4.22
N ARG A 53 -11.37 18.75 -3.34
CA ARG A 53 -12.11 19.37 -2.25
C ARG A 53 -11.94 18.49 -1.02
N ILE A 54 -11.59 19.09 0.10
CA ILE A 54 -11.33 18.41 1.37
C ILE A 54 -12.25 19.04 2.41
N VAL A 55 -12.90 18.19 3.21
CA VAL A 55 -13.64 18.62 4.41
C VAL A 55 -12.89 18.05 5.61
N SER A 56 -12.50 18.89 6.55
CA SER A 56 -11.76 18.49 7.74
C SER A 56 -12.68 18.43 8.94
N LEU A 57 -12.77 17.25 9.57
CA LEU A 57 -13.65 17.01 10.71
C LEU A 57 -12.98 17.29 12.07
N ALA A 58 -11.68 17.61 12.08
CA ALA A 58 -10.90 17.80 13.28
C ALA A 58 -9.91 18.98 13.13
N PRO A 59 -9.76 19.86 14.14
CA PRO A 59 -8.84 20.99 14.08
C PRO A 59 -7.39 20.60 13.74
N SER A 60 -6.91 19.49 14.32
CA SER A 60 -5.56 18.97 14.06
C SER A 60 -5.31 18.65 12.58
N ASN A 61 -6.32 18.13 11.88
CA ASN A 61 -6.21 17.76 10.47
C ASN A 61 -6.21 19.02 9.59
N THR A 62 -7.00 20.03 9.99
CA THR A 62 -7.01 21.33 9.33
C THR A 62 -5.64 21.98 9.39
N GLU A 63 -5.00 22.02 10.56
CA GLU A 63 -3.65 22.56 10.73
C GLU A 63 -2.62 21.83 9.84
N LEU A 64 -2.72 20.50 9.76
CA LEU A 64 -1.84 19.68 8.91
C LEU A 64 -2.04 19.99 7.41
N LEU A 65 -3.27 20.16 6.96
CA LEU A 65 -3.57 20.56 5.57
C LEU A 65 -2.96 21.92 5.22
N PHE A 66 -3.01 22.89 6.13
CA PHE A 66 -2.36 24.19 5.94
C PHE A 66 -0.83 24.07 5.93
N ALA A 67 -0.25 23.27 6.83
CA ALA A 67 1.18 23.01 6.85
C ALA A 67 1.68 22.35 5.54
N MET A 68 0.83 21.54 4.90
CA MET A 68 1.09 20.94 3.59
C MET A 68 0.80 21.86 2.40
N GLY A 69 0.34 23.09 2.63
CA GLY A 69 -0.01 24.03 1.55
C GLY A 69 -1.28 23.65 0.77
N LEU A 70 -2.16 22.83 1.35
CA LEU A 70 -3.41 22.35 0.74
C LEU A 70 -4.65 23.16 1.18
N GLY A 71 -4.43 24.32 1.81
CA GLY A 71 -5.52 25.19 2.29
C GLY A 71 -6.46 25.68 1.18
N ASP A 72 -5.97 25.75 -0.07
CA ASP A 72 -6.75 26.10 -1.26
C ASP A 72 -7.81 25.05 -1.63
N ARG A 73 -7.66 23.81 -1.15
CA ARG A 73 -8.59 22.69 -1.40
C ARG A 73 -9.56 22.44 -0.25
N LEU A 74 -9.40 23.11 0.90
CA LEU A 74 -10.27 22.95 2.06
C LEU A 74 -11.59 23.72 1.85
N VAL A 75 -12.73 23.05 2.02
CA VAL A 75 -14.07 23.64 1.78
C VAL A 75 -15.00 23.57 2.99
N GLY A 76 -14.54 23.05 4.13
CA GLY A 76 -15.32 22.90 5.35
C GLY A 76 -14.55 22.18 6.44
#